data_AF-A0A378B5Q8-F1
#
_entry.id   AF-A0A378B5Q8-F1
#
_cell.length_a   1.000
_cell.length_b   1.000
_cell.length_c   1.000
_cell.angle_alpha   90.00
_cell.angle_beta   90.00
_cell.angle_gamma   90.00
#
_symmetry.space_group_name_H-M   'P 1'
#
loop_
_entity.id
_entity.type
_entity.pdbx_description
1 polymer ?
#
loop_
_entity_poly.entity_id
_entity_poly.type
_entity_poly.pdbx_seq_one_letter_code
_entity_poly.pdbx_strand_id
1 'polypeptide(L)' 'MNAVQAALNGAIASGDYAKVLNRWGEGVESIPQSEINPPGLGD' A
#
# COMPACT_ATOMS: atom_id res chain seq x y z
N MET A 1 0.88 -7.15 -13.49
CA MET A 1 1.00 -7.36 -12.03
C MET A 1 2.37 -7.95 -11.75
N ASN A 2 3.28 -7.19 -11.14
CA ASN A 2 4.54 -7.75 -10.66
C ASN A 2 4.36 -8.33 -9.24
N ALA A 3 5.30 -9.16 -8.79
CA ALA A 3 5.19 -9.85 -7.49
C ALA A 3 5.09 -8.87 -6.30
N VAL A 4 5.75 -7.71 -6.39
CA VAL A 4 5.74 -6.69 -5.33
C VAL A 4 4.34 -6.08 -5.19
N GLN A 5 3.70 -5.74 -6.31
CA GLN A 5 2.35 -5.18 -6.30
C GLN A 5 1.34 -6.17 -5.73
N ALA A 6 1.46 -7.45 -6.10
CA ALA A 6 0.59 -8.50 -5.56
C ALA A 6 0.76 -8.67 -4.04
N ALA A 7 2.00 -8.71 -3.56
CA ALA A 7 2.30 -8.84 -2.14
C ALA A 7 1.76 -7.65 -1.33
N LEU A 8 1.98 -6.41 -1.82
CA LEU A 8 1.52 -5.21 -1.11
C LEU A 8 0.00 -5.11 -1.07
N ASN A 9 -0.68 -5.39 -2.19
CA ASN A 9 -2.15 -5.43 -2.20
C ASN A 9 -2.71 -6.56 -1.32
N GLY A 10 -2.01 -7.69 -1.21
CA GLY A 10 -2.35 -8.75 -0.25
C GLY A 10 -2.23 -8.30 1.21
N ALA A 11 -1.18 -7.55 1.55
CA ALA A 11 -0.99 -6.97 2.89
C ALA A 11 -2.07 -5.92 3.22
N ILE A 12 -2.52 -5.15 2.22
CA ILE A 12 -3.67 -4.23 2.34
C ILE A 12 -4.95 -5.02 2.59
N ALA A 13 -5.26 -6.01 1.76
CA ALA A 13 -6.50 -6.79 1.84
C ALA A 13 -6.63 -7.62 3.14
N SER A 14 -5.51 -8.12 3.67
CA SER A 14 -5.47 -8.84 4.94
C SER A 14 -5.56 -7.92 6.17
N GLY A 15 -5.42 -6.61 5.99
CA GLY A 15 -5.37 -5.62 7.07
C GLY A 15 -4.02 -5.54 7.81
N ASP A 16 -3.01 -6.33 7.40
CA ASP A 16 -1.68 -6.27 8.01
C ASP A 16 -1.00 -4.92 7.76
N TYR A 17 -1.23 -4.31 6.60
CA TYR A 17 -0.82 -2.94 6.31
C TYR A 17 -1.40 -1.93 7.33
N ALA A 18 -2.70 -2.02 7.60
CA ALA A 18 -3.37 -1.13 8.55
C ALA A 18 -2.84 -1.31 9.99
N LYS A 19 -2.48 -2.54 10.39
CA LYS A 19 -1.85 -2.79 11.70
C LYS A 19 -0.52 -2.03 11.86
N VAL A 20 0.30 -2.00 10.81
CA VAL A 20 1.58 -1.28 10.84
C VAL A 20 1.36 0.23 10.92
N LEU A 21 0.49 0.78 10.08
CA LEU A 21 0.16 2.21 10.13
C LEU A 21 -0.37 2.62 11.52
N ASN A 22 -1.29 1.86 12.08
CA ASN A 22 -1.84 2.13 13.41
C ASN A 22 -0.77 2.07 14.50
N ARG A 23 0.19 1.14 14.41
CA ARG A 23 1.30 1.04 15.36
C ARG A 23 2.16 2.30 15.38
N TRP A 24 2.30 2.98 14.23
CA TRP A 24 3.15 4.16 14.09
C TRP A 24 2.37 5.48 14.10
N GLY A 25 1.05 5.43 14.18
CA GLY A 25 0.19 6.63 14.12
C GLY A 25 0.00 7.19 12.71
N GLU A 26 0.41 6.45 11.67
CA GLU A 26 0.39 6.88 10.26
C GLU A 26 -0.90 6.48 9.53
N GLY A 27 -2.02 6.36 10.26
CA GLY A 27 -3.30 5.93 9.67
C GLY A 27 -3.83 6.86 8.56
N VAL A 28 -3.44 8.14 8.60
CA VAL A 28 -3.82 9.15 7.59
C VAL A 28 -3.19 8.87 6.22
N GLU A 29 -2.01 8.25 6.20
CA GLU A 29 -1.28 7.90 4.97
C GLU A 29 -1.79 6.60 4.31
N SER A 30 -2.87 6.02 4.85
CA SER A 30 -3.45 4.79 4.32
C SER A 30 -4.02 4.99 2.92
N ILE A 31 -3.59 4.15 1.98
CA ILE A 31 -4.19 4.05 0.65
C ILE A 31 -4.96 2.73 0.48
N PRO A 32 -6.04 2.70 -0.31
CA PRO A 32 -6.87 1.51 -0.48
C PRO A 32 -6.23 0.46 -1.42
N GLN A 33 -5.27 0.87 -2.26
CA GLN A 33 -4.59 -0.01 -3.21
C GLN A 33 -3.21 0.57 -3.52
N SER A 34 -2.22 -0.32 -3.68
CA SER A 34 -0.92 0.03 -4.20
C SER A 34 -0.85 -0.09 -5.72
N GLU A 35 -0.32 0.96 -6.34
CA GLU A 35 0.08 1.02 -7.72
C GLU A 35 1.60 1.23 -7.79
N ILE A 36 2.27 0.45 -8.64
CA ILE A 36 3.71 0.60 -8.89
C ILE A 36 3.89 1.39 -10.17
N ASN A 37 4.67 2.47 -10.10
CA ASN A 37 4.90 3.42 -11.19
C ASN A 37 3.58 3.86 -11.87
N PRO A 38 2.63 4.42 -11.12
CA PRO A 38 1.38 4.89 -11.70
C PRO A 38 1.66 5.98 -12.75
N PRO A 39 0.92 5.99 -13.86
CA PRO A 39 1.09 7.00 -14.90
C PRO A 39 0.83 8.40 -14.33
N GLY A 40 1.70 9.36 -14.67
CA GLY A 40 1.57 10.76 -14.25
C GLY A 40 2.53 11.22 -13.15
N LEU A 41 3.31 10.32 -12.55
CA LEU A 41 4.52 10.64 -11.76
C LEU A 41 5.73 10.68 -12.72
N GLY A 42 5.75 11.65 -13.64
CA GLY A 42 6.95 12.02 -14.41
C GLY A 42 7.86 12.93 -13.59
N ASP A 43 9.16 12.96 -13.94
CA ASP A 43 10.27 13.67 -13.27
C ASP A 43 9.92 15.00 -12.58
#